data_AF-A0A9W6P4L2-F1
#
_entry.id   AF-A0A9W6P4L2-F1
#
_cell.length_a   1.000
_cell.length_b   1.000
_cell.length_c   1.000
_cell.angle_alpha   90.00
_cell.angle_beta   90.00
_cell.angle_gamma   90.00
#
_symmetry.space_group_name_H-M   'P 1'
#
loop_
_entity.id
_entity.type
_entity.pdbx_description
1 polymer ?
#
loop_
_entity_poly.entity_id
_entity_poly.type
_entity_poly.pdbx_seq_one_letter_code
_entity_poly.pdbx_strand_id
1 'polypeptide(L)'
;MDNPVFEPAAPLSLVQPEAMKENTSSNQDAALRARAIDLRERGWSNPRIRAELGLSGWKLTQLLQGHVEPKHRNLANRAKPELRARALDLRRQGWSYDAIARELTVSKSSLSLWLRDLPKPEKPYPGPVPEGRAMTQKEWEEHCEDPASTRRRQVQQESVRKRSDDRAAAAEVVGELGKRELLIIGAAIYWCEGTKAKPWNRNYRVVFVNSDAGLIKLFLRFLAAMGVEKDRLGFTLSIHESADIGAATEFWAGVVGVGAERFNKPWIKRHNPSTVRKNVGESYQGCLVVQVYRSTELYHRIEALAKQVMDGSVSG
;
A
#
# COMPACT_ATOMS: atom_id res chain seq x y z
N MET A 1 -27.58 -58.29 -28.45
CA MET A 1 -27.16 -58.55 -27.07
C MET A 1 -26.34 -57.36 -26.65
N ASP A 2 -26.97 -56.48 -25.90
CA ASP A 2 -26.44 -55.19 -25.47
C ASP A 2 -25.35 -55.37 -24.43
N ASN A 3 -24.23 -54.68 -24.61
CA ASN A 3 -23.12 -54.63 -23.67
C ASN A 3 -23.14 -53.25 -22.99
N PRO A 4 -23.22 -53.15 -21.65
CA PRO A 4 -23.46 -51.88 -20.99
C PRO A 4 -22.19 -51.02 -20.91
N VAL A 5 -22.38 -49.72 -21.16
CA VAL A 5 -21.36 -48.67 -21.05
C VAL A 5 -21.06 -48.42 -19.56
N PHE A 6 -19.80 -48.51 -19.17
CA PHE A 6 -19.30 -48.11 -17.85
C PHE A 6 -18.70 -46.69 -17.96
N GLU A 7 -19.34 -45.71 -17.32
CA GLU A 7 -18.77 -44.36 -17.14
C GLU A 7 -17.67 -44.39 -16.05
N PRO A 8 -16.51 -43.74 -16.26
CA PRO A 8 -15.53 -43.56 -15.19
C PRO A 8 -15.93 -42.41 -14.26
N ALA A 9 -15.98 -42.71 -12.96
CA ALA A 9 -16.24 -41.75 -11.89
C ALA A 9 -15.18 -40.63 -11.84
N ALA A 10 -15.65 -39.39 -11.65
CA ALA A 10 -14.81 -38.21 -11.47
C ALA A 10 -13.93 -38.31 -10.19
N PRO A 11 -12.68 -37.79 -10.21
CA PRO A 11 -11.82 -37.80 -9.05
C PRO A 11 -12.30 -36.77 -8.01
N LEU A 12 -12.50 -37.23 -6.77
CA LEU A 12 -12.73 -36.42 -5.58
C LEU A 12 -11.57 -35.43 -5.38
N SER A 13 -11.90 -34.13 -5.48
CA SER A 13 -10.97 -33.04 -5.18
C SER A 13 -10.62 -33.00 -3.69
N LEU A 14 -9.35 -33.21 -3.36
CA LEU A 14 -8.78 -32.95 -2.05
C LEU A 14 -8.78 -31.44 -1.79
N VAL A 15 -9.78 -30.96 -1.04
CA VAL A 15 -9.82 -29.59 -0.50
C VAL A 15 -8.75 -29.47 0.59
N GLN A 16 -7.86 -28.48 0.45
CA GLN A 16 -6.76 -28.25 1.38
C GLN A 16 -7.25 -27.71 2.74
N PRO A 17 -6.63 -28.08 3.89
CA PRO A 17 -7.19 -27.87 5.24
C PRO A 17 -7.14 -26.42 5.77
N GLU A 18 -6.43 -25.50 5.10
CA GLU A 18 -6.13 -24.16 5.64
C GLU A 18 -7.23 -23.14 5.34
N ALA A 19 -7.87 -23.20 4.17
CA ALA A 19 -9.04 -22.38 3.85
C ALA A 19 -10.24 -22.66 4.77
N MET A 20 -10.32 -23.87 5.33
CA MET A 20 -11.32 -24.21 6.33
C MET A 20 -11.08 -23.51 7.67
N LYS A 21 -9.83 -23.25 8.09
CA LYS A 21 -9.55 -22.66 9.42
C LYS A 21 -9.89 -21.17 9.50
N GLU A 22 -9.60 -20.38 8.46
CA GLU A 22 -9.96 -18.96 8.42
C GLU A 22 -11.47 -18.74 8.22
N ASN A 23 -12.12 -19.53 7.36
CA ASN A 23 -13.58 -19.52 7.24
C ASN A 23 -14.28 -20.01 8.51
N THR A 24 -13.70 -20.99 9.23
CA THR A 24 -14.25 -21.47 10.50
C THR A 24 -14.13 -20.41 11.59
N SER A 25 -12.99 -19.72 11.69
CA SER A 25 -12.75 -18.64 12.66
C SER A 25 -13.71 -17.45 12.45
N SER A 26 -13.87 -16.99 11.20
CA SER A 26 -14.79 -15.89 10.84
C SER A 26 -16.25 -16.27 11.08
N ASN A 27 -16.63 -17.50 10.74
CA ASN A 27 -18.00 -18.00 10.92
C ASN A 27 -18.31 -18.28 12.41
N GLN A 28 -17.33 -18.73 13.19
CA GLN A 28 -17.43 -18.86 14.65
C GLN A 28 -17.59 -17.51 15.33
N ASP A 29 -16.83 -16.49 14.91
CA ASP A 29 -16.97 -15.12 15.43
C ASP A 29 -18.34 -14.51 15.08
N ALA A 30 -18.85 -14.76 13.87
CA ALA A 30 -20.20 -14.33 13.48
C ALA A 30 -21.30 -15.02 14.32
N ALA A 31 -21.16 -16.33 14.57
CA ALA A 31 -22.08 -17.08 15.43
C ALA A 31 -22.01 -16.64 16.91
N LEU A 32 -20.80 -16.37 17.43
CA LEU A 32 -20.59 -15.81 18.76
C LEU A 32 -21.17 -14.41 18.88
N ARG A 33 -21.04 -13.58 17.83
CA ARG A 33 -21.66 -12.25 17.76
C ARG A 33 -23.18 -12.35 17.83
N ALA A 34 -23.80 -13.21 17.02
CA ALA A 34 -25.24 -13.40 17.02
C ALA A 34 -25.76 -13.86 18.40
N ARG A 35 -25.07 -14.81 19.05
CA ARG A 35 -25.40 -15.25 20.41
C ARG A 35 -25.21 -14.18 21.47
N ALA A 36 -24.12 -13.42 21.40
CA ALA A 36 -23.87 -12.31 22.33
C ALA A 36 -24.95 -11.23 22.23
N ILE A 37 -25.43 -10.95 21.00
CA ILE A 37 -26.52 -10.01 20.73
C ILE A 37 -27.85 -10.53 21.32
N ASP A 38 -28.24 -11.77 21.04
CA ASP A 38 -29.48 -12.37 21.56
C ASP A 38 -29.52 -12.40 23.10
N LEU A 39 -28.43 -12.82 23.76
CA LEU A 39 -28.35 -12.78 25.23
C LEU A 39 -28.45 -11.35 25.77
N ARG A 40 -27.87 -10.38 25.05
CA ARG A 40 -27.97 -8.97 25.41
C ARG A 40 -29.40 -8.45 25.28
N GLU A 41 -30.10 -8.82 24.21
CA GLU A 41 -31.52 -8.50 23.95
C GLU A 41 -32.45 -9.09 25.01
N ARG A 42 -32.12 -10.26 25.56
CA ARG A 42 -32.80 -10.87 26.72
C ARG A 42 -32.48 -10.17 28.05
N GLY A 43 -31.70 -9.09 28.05
CA GLY A 43 -31.40 -8.27 29.22
C GLY A 43 -30.25 -8.80 30.09
N TRP A 44 -29.40 -9.69 29.58
CA TRP A 44 -28.28 -10.21 30.37
C TRP A 44 -27.17 -9.16 30.53
N SER A 45 -26.52 -9.16 31.70
CA SER A 45 -25.41 -8.25 32.00
C SER A 45 -24.11 -8.71 31.32
N ASN A 46 -23.20 -7.78 31.02
CA ASN A 46 -21.91 -8.12 30.38
C ASN A 46 -21.12 -9.19 31.17
N PRO A 47 -21.04 -9.15 32.52
CA PRO A 47 -20.39 -10.21 33.29
C PRO A 47 -21.05 -11.58 33.09
N ARG A 48 -22.39 -11.64 33.03
CA ARG A 48 -23.13 -12.88 32.85
C ARG A 48 -22.95 -13.46 31.44
N ILE A 49 -22.98 -12.60 30.41
CA ILE A 49 -22.73 -13.00 29.01
C ILE A 49 -21.30 -13.53 28.85
N ARG A 50 -20.31 -12.88 29.49
CA ARG A 50 -18.92 -13.34 29.45
C ARG A 50 -18.74 -14.71 30.09
N ALA A 51 -19.38 -14.93 31.24
CA ALA A 51 -19.34 -16.22 31.93
C ALA A 51 -20.00 -17.31 31.09
N GLU A 52 -21.16 -17.02 30.48
CA GLU A 52 -21.92 -17.95 29.65
C GLU A 52 -21.18 -18.34 28.36
N LEU A 53 -20.58 -17.37 27.68
CA LEU A 53 -19.90 -17.58 26.40
C LEU A 53 -18.40 -17.83 26.53
N GLY A 54 -17.84 -17.83 27.75
CA GLY A 54 -16.41 -18.01 27.99
C GLY A 54 -15.53 -16.90 27.40
N LEU A 55 -16.05 -15.66 27.30
CA LEU A 55 -15.39 -14.57 26.57
C LEU A 55 -14.59 -13.63 27.47
N SER A 56 -13.46 -13.14 26.96
CA SER A 56 -12.75 -12.01 27.54
C SER A 56 -13.58 -10.72 27.42
N GLY A 57 -13.36 -9.75 28.31
CA GLY A 57 -14.10 -8.48 28.28
C GLY A 57 -13.89 -7.70 26.99
N TRP A 58 -12.66 -7.72 26.47
CA TRP A 58 -12.32 -7.10 25.20
C TRP A 58 -13.01 -7.79 24.01
N LYS A 59 -13.03 -9.13 23.96
CA LYS A 59 -13.69 -9.88 22.87
C LYS A 59 -15.19 -9.66 22.86
N LEU A 60 -15.85 -9.63 24.02
CA LEU A 60 -17.27 -9.27 24.10
C LEU A 60 -17.53 -7.84 23.59
N THR A 61 -16.64 -6.89 23.91
CA THR A 61 -16.76 -5.49 23.46
C THR A 61 -16.64 -5.39 21.94
N GLN A 62 -15.72 -6.12 21.34
CA GLN A 62 -15.55 -6.21 19.88
C GLN A 62 -16.78 -6.83 19.20
N LEU A 63 -17.32 -7.93 19.75
CA LEU A 63 -18.50 -8.61 19.18
C LEU A 63 -19.77 -7.73 19.24
N LEU A 64 -19.95 -6.98 20.32
CA LEU A 64 -21.10 -6.08 20.50
C LEU A 64 -20.94 -4.71 19.81
N GLN A 65 -19.80 -4.44 19.17
CA GLN A 65 -19.55 -3.17 18.50
C GLN A 65 -20.61 -2.92 17.40
N GLY A 66 -21.21 -1.73 17.43
CA GLY A 66 -22.28 -1.33 16.50
C GLY A 66 -23.68 -1.89 16.80
N HIS A 67 -23.86 -2.73 17.84
CA HIS A 67 -25.19 -3.12 18.31
C HIS A 67 -25.74 -2.08 19.30
N VAL A 68 -26.99 -1.68 19.12
CA VAL A 68 -27.65 -0.66 19.95
C VAL A 68 -28.23 -1.34 21.21
N GLU A 69 -27.70 -0.98 22.38
CA GLU A 69 -28.05 -1.63 23.65
C GLU A 69 -29.56 -1.63 23.96
N PRO A 70 -30.16 -2.77 24.35
CA PRO A 70 -31.45 -2.81 25.03
C PRO A 70 -31.34 -2.25 26.45
N LYS A 71 -32.37 -1.50 26.87
CA LYS A 71 -32.47 -0.82 28.17
C LYS A 71 -32.29 -1.80 29.34
N HIS A 72 -31.11 -1.83 29.94
CA HIS A 72 -30.96 -2.35 31.30
C HIS A 72 -31.80 -1.49 32.25
N ARG A 73 -32.73 -2.09 33.01
CA ARG A 73 -33.58 -1.38 34.01
C ARG A 73 -32.76 -0.58 35.03
N ASN A 74 -31.51 -0.96 35.27
CA ASN A 74 -30.60 -0.33 36.23
C ASN A 74 -29.43 0.45 35.60
N LEU A 75 -29.37 0.54 34.26
CA LEU A 75 -28.39 1.35 33.53
C LEU A 75 -29.04 2.57 32.88
N ALA A 76 -30.09 3.09 33.50
CA ALA A 76 -30.42 4.47 33.30
C ALA A 76 -29.23 5.27 33.84
N ASN A 77 -28.30 5.63 32.94
CA ASN A 77 -27.47 6.82 33.06
C ASN A 77 -28.47 7.99 33.13
N ARG A 78 -29.11 8.13 34.29
CA ARG A 78 -30.36 8.86 34.50
C ARG A 78 -30.12 10.35 34.67
N ALA A 79 -28.90 10.82 34.41
CA ALA A 79 -28.60 12.20 34.66
C ALA A 79 -29.36 13.11 33.69
N LYS A 80 -29.33 12.87 32.36
CA LYS A 80 -29.82 13.86 31.38
C LYS A 80 -30.23 13.24 30.03
N PRO A 81 -31.36 12.50 29.92
CA PRO A 81 -31.78 11.84 28.67
C PRO A 81 -31.98 12.83 27.51
N GLU A 82 -32.50 14.01 27.81
CA GLU A 82 -32.72 15.09 26.86
C GLU A 82 -31.40 15.65 26.31
N LEU A 83 -30.40 15.88 27.16
CA LEU A 83 -29.08 16.33 26.71
C LEU A 83 -28.36 15.27 25.88
N ARG A 84 -28.54 13.99 26.21
CA ARG A 84 -27.99 12.90 25.38
C ARG A 84 -28.65 12.89 24.01
N ALA A 85 -29.97 13.00 23.93
CA ALA A 85 -30.69 13.05 22.66
C ALA A 85 -30.22 14.23 21.80
N ARG A 86 -30.04 15.41 22.42
CA ARG A 86 -29.55 16.59 21.71
C ARG A 86 -28.08 16.50 21.31
N ALA A 87 -27.22 15.89 22.13
CA ALA A 87 -25.83 15.63 21.77
C ALA A 87 -25.70 14.70 20.55
N LEU A 88 -26.58 13.69 20.44
CA LEU A 88 -26.62 12.78 19.29
C LEU A 88 -27.04 13.52 18.01
N ASP A 89 -28.04 14.40 18.10
CA ASP A 89 -28.51 15.21 16.97
C ASP A 89 -27.42 16.17 16.47
N LEU A 90 -26.82 16.96 17.36
CA LEU A 90 -25.72 17.86 17.03
C LEU A 90 -24.52 17.11 16.42
N ARG A 91 -24.21 15.92 16.94
CA ARG A 91 -23.11 15.10 16.41
C ARG A 91 -23.39 14.59 15.00
N ARG A 92 -24.64 14.23 14.69
CA ARG A 92 -25.08 13.85 13.34
C ARG A 92 -25.02 15.02 12.35
N GLN A 93 -25.27 16.23 12.85
CA GLN A 93 -25.07 17.48 12.08
C GLN A 93 -23.58 17.85 11.92
N GLY A 94 -22.66 17.01 12.40
CA GLY A 94 -21.23 17.19 12.23
C GLY A 94 -20.51 17.95 13.36
N TRP A 95 -21.22 18.35 14.42
CA TRP A 95 -20.61 19.14 15.50
C TRP A 95 -19.48 18.39 16.21
N SER A 96 -18.41 19.12 16.54
CA SER A 96 -17.27 18.60 17.29
C SER A 96 -17.64 18.35 18.75
N TYR A 97 -16.88 17.47 19.43
CA TYR A 97 -17.08 17.21 20.85
C TYR A 97 -16.98 18.49 21.69
N ASP A 98 -16.07 19.38 21.31
CA ASP A 98 -15.81 20.63 22.01
C ASP A 98 -16.93 21.67 21.77
N ALA A 99 -17.57 21.61 20.61
CA ALA A 99 -18.76 22.40 20.30
C ALA A 99 -19.95 21.95 21.15
N ILE A 100 -20.23 20.65 21.15
CA ILE A 100 -21.35 20.06 21.89
C ILE A 100 -21.16 20.25 23.42
N ALA A 101 -19.92 20.15 23.92
CA ALA A 101 -19.62 20.32 25.33
C ALA A 101 -19.96 21.73 25.83
N ARG A 102 -19.63 22.74 25.02
CA ARG A 102 -19.98 24.15 25.30
C ARG A 102 -21.48 24.38 25.19
N GLU A 103 -22.07 23.97 24.06
CA GLU A 103 -23.49 24.19 23.76
C GLU A 103 -24.41 23.61 24.85
N LEU A 104 -24.15 22.36 25.26
CA LEU A 104 -24.99 21.67 26.24
C LEU A 104 -24.48 21.82 27.68
N THR A 105 -23.37 22.54 27.89
CA THR A 105 -22.71 22.70 29.20
C THR A 105 -22.49 21.34 29.91
N VAL A 106 -21.86 20.41 29.19
CA VAL A 106 -21.55 19.05 29.68
C VAL A 106 -20.06 18.74 29.56
N SER A 107 -19.55 17.85 30.42
CA SER A 107 -18.15 17.46 30.36
C SER A 107 -17.83 16.63 29.10
N LYS A 108 -16.61 16.75 28.57
CA LYS A 108 -16.12 15.92 27.45
C LYS A 108 -16.17 14.41 27.78
N SER A 109 -15.99 14.05 29.06
CA SER A 109 -16.14 12.67 29.53
C SER A 109 -17.57 12.14 29.36
N SER A 110 -18.59 12.97 29.61
CA SER A 110 -19.99 12.60 29.39
C SER A 110 -20.30 12.41 27.91
N LEU A 111 -19.79 13.29 27.04
CA LEU A 111 -19.94 13.15 25.59
C LEU A 111 -19.22 11.93 25.03
N SER A 112 -18.04 11.60 25.56
CA SER A 112 -17.32 10.36 25.20
C SER A 112 -18.18 9.14 25.44
N LEU A 113 -18.83 9.06 26.61
CA LEU A 113 -19.73 7.96 26.92
C LEU A 113 -20.99 7.94 26.04
N TRP A 114 -21.53 9.10 25.65
CA TRP A 114 -22.78 9.18 24.88
C TRP A 114 -22.59 8.99 23.38
N LEU A 115 -21.46 9.42 22.83
CA LEU A 115 -21.24 9.57 21.39
C LEU A 115 -20.15 8.64 20.82
N ARG A 116 -19.48 7.82 21.65
CA ARG A 116 -18.37 6.94 21.22
C ARG A 116 -18.71 5.99 20.06
N ASP A 117 -19.99 5.60 19.94
CA ASP A 117 -20.45 4.62 18.97
C ASP A 117 -20.91 5.28 17.65
N LEU A 118 -20.87 6.61 17.56
CA LEU A 118 -21.16 7.35 16.32
C LEU A 118 -19.90 7.48 15.45
N PRO A 119 -20.04 7.46 14.11
CA PRO A 119 -18.94 7.73 13.21
C PRO A 119 -18.36 9.13 13.45
N LYS A 120 -17.05 9.27 13.26
CA LYS A 120 -16.40 10.58 13.27
C LYS A 120 -16.82 11.33 11.99
N PRO A 121 -17.35 12.56 12.06
CA PRO A 121 -17.67 13.34 10.87
C PRO A 121 -16.38 13.68 10.12
N GLU A 122 -16.46 13.69 8.79
CA GLU A 122 -15.31 13.95 7.89
C GLU A 122 -14.68 15.33 8.17
N LYS A 123 -15.51 16.34 8.38
CA LYS A 123 -15.11 17.68 8.84
C LYS A 123 -15.92 18.05 10.08
N PRO A 124 -15.35 18.00 11.30
CA PRO A 124 -16.07 18.40 12.50
C PRO A 124 -16.39 19.90 12.48
N TYR A 125 -17.66 20.27 12.64
CA TYR A 125 -18.10 21.65 12.78
C TYR A 125 -17.78 22.16 14.20
N PRO A 126 -17.04 23.26 14.37
CA PRO A 126 -16.63 23.74 15.69
C PRO A 126 -17.74 24.47 16.46
N GLY A 127 -18.96 24.54 15.94
CA GLY A 127 -20.06 25.26 16.56
C GLY A 127 -19.99 26.76 16.30
N PRO A 128 -20.94 27.54 16.84
CA PRO A 128 -20.89 28.99 16.81
C PRO A 128 -19.68 29.53 17.59
N VAL A 129 -19.27 30.75 17.22
CA VAL A 129 -18.28 31.53 17.96
C VAL A 129 -18.73 31.69 19.42
N PRO A 130 -17.88 31.38 20.42
CA PRO A 130 -18.20 31.64 21.82
C PRO A 130 -18.48 33.14 22.08
N GLU A 131 -19.49 33.43 22.91
CA GLU A 131 -19.75 34.78 23.40
C GLU A 131 -18.49 35.38 24.04
N GLY A 132 -18.17 36.64 23.71
CA GLY A 132 -16.98 37.34 24.19
C GLY A 132 -15.73 37.20 23.31
N ARG A 133 -15.77 36.43 22.21
CA ARG A 133 -14.71 36.46 21.19
C ARG A 133 -15.06 37.43 20.07
N ALA A 134 -14.17 38.37 19.78
CA ALA A 134 -14.26 39.27 18.63
C ALA A 134 -13.72 38.58 17.36
N MET A 135 -14.44 37.60 16.85
CA MET A 135 -14.14 36.94 15.56
C MET A 135 -15.42 36.58 14.84
N THR A 136 -15.37 36.60 13.52
CA THR A 136 -16.45 36.11 12.65
C THR A 136 -16.55 34.60 12.71
N GLN A 137 -17.69 34.05 12.30
CA GLN A 137 -17.90 32.60 12.25
C GLN A 137 -16.88 31.90 11.35
N LYS A 138 -16.48 32.53 10.24
CA LYS A 138 -15.47 32.01 9.31
C LYS A 138 -14.08 31.92 9.96
N GLU A 139 -13.66 32.98 10.67
CA GLU A 139 -12.37 33.00 11.39
C GLU A 139 -12.35 31.98 12.53
N TRP A 140 -13.48 31.77 13.20
CA TRP A 140 -13.62 30.73 14.22
C TRP A 140 -13.50 29.32 13.64
N GLU A 141 -14.14 29.08 12.49
CA GLU A 141 -14.02 27.82 11.77
C GLU A 141 -12.57 27.54 11.37
N GLU A 142 -11.88 28.51 10.78
CA GLU A 142 -10.45 28.41 10.40
C GLU A 142 -9.53 28.22 11.62
N HIS A 143 -9.79 28.92 12.73
CA HIS A 143 -9.03 28.76 13.98
C HIS A 143 -9.22 27.37 14.60
N CYS A 144 -10.43 26.79 14.46
CA CYS A 144 -10.75 25.47 14.98
C CYS A 144 -10.46 24.33 13.99
N GLU A 145 -10.11 24.63 12.73
CA GLU A 145 -9.48 23.63 11.87
C GLU A 145 -8.21 23.13 12.56
N ASP A 146 -8.10 21.81 12.71
CA ASP A 146 -7.05 21.15 13.49
C ASP A 146 -5.67 21.72 13.12
N PRO A 147 -5.02 22.52 13.99
CA PRO A 147 -3.75 23.15 13.68
C PRO A 147 -2.65 22.13 13.33
N ALA A 148 -2.79 20.89 13.81
CA ALA A 148 -1.91 19.80 13.43
C ALA A 148 -2.14 19.34 11.98
N SER A 149 -3.38 19.38 11.48
CA SER A 149 -3.70 19.05 10.08
C SER A 149 -3.17 20.12 9.11
N THR A 150 -3.34 21.40 9.45
CA THR A 150 -2.81 22.53 8.66
C THR A 150 -1.29 22.52 8.65
N ARG A 151 -0.65 22.32 9.81
CA ARG A 151 0.81 22.18 9.90
C ARG A 151 1.32 21.00 9.08
N ARG A 152 0.66 19.82 9.15
CA ARG A 152 1.02 18.66 8.31
C ARG A 152 0.93 18.97 6.83
N ARG A 153 -0.12 19.68 6.40
CA ARG A 153 -0.29 20.09 4.99
C ARG A 153 0.80 21.07 4.55
N GLN A 154 1.15 22.05 5.39
CA GLN A 154 2.23 22.99 5.12
C GLN A 154 3.59 22.29 5.01
N VAL A 155 3.94 21.43 5.97
CA VAL A 155 5.17 20.62 5.94
C VAL A 155 5.21 19.74 4.69
N GLN A 156 4.09 19.12 4.32
CA GLN A 156 4.00 18.33 3.10
C GLN A 156 4.25 19.18 1.85
N GLN A 157 3.61 20.34 1.73
CA GLN A 157 3.78 21.25 0.60
C GLN A 157 5.21 21.79 0.50
N GLU A 158 5.80 22.18 1.62
CA GLU A 158 7.19 22.63 1.70
C GLU A 158 8.14 21.50 1.28
N SER A 159 7.90 20.26 1.73
CA SER A 159 8.71 19.11 1.32
C SER A 159 8.62 18.83 -0.18
N VAL A 160 7.44 19.00 -0.78
CA VAL A 160 7.22 18.83 -2.23
C VAL A 160 7.94 19.93 -3.00
N ARG A 161 7.81 21.18 -2.56
CA ARG A 161 8.49 22.33 -3.16
C ARG A 161 10.01 22.15 -3.09
N LYS A 162 10.55 21.85 -1.92
CA LYS A 162 11.99 21.61 -1.72
C LYS A 162 12.52 20.51 -2.64
N ARG A 163 11.81 19.38 -2.75
CA ARG A 163 12.20 18.30 -3.68
C ARG A 163 12.18 18.75 -5.14
N SER A 164 11.23 19.62 -5.51
CA SER A 164 11.18 20.19 -6.86
C SER A 164 12.38 21.10 -7.12
N ASP A 165 12.71 21.96 -6.17
CA ASP A 165 13.84 22.89 -6.26
C ASP A 165 15.17 22.12 -6.31
N ASP A 166 15.35 21.10 -5.44
CA ASP A 166 16.52 20.21 -5.43
C ASP A 166 16.66 19.46 -6.78
N ARG A 167 15.55 19.04 -7.39
CA ARG A 167 15.56 18.36 -8.69
C ARG A 167 15.94 19.30 -9.83
N ALA A 168 15.49 20.55 -9.79
CA ALA A 168 15.87 21.56 -10.77
C ALA A 168 17.37 21.88 -10.68
N ALA A 169 17.88 22.12 -9.47
CA ALA A 169 19.30 22.34 -9.25
C ALA A 169 20.16 21.14 -9.70
N ALA A 170 19.71 19.92 -9.41
CA ALA A 170 20.40 18.71 -9.87
C ALA A 170 20.41 18.59 -11.41
N ALA A 171 19.37 19.05 -12.11
CA ALA A 171 19.34 19.04 -13.56
C ALA A 171 20.41 19.97 -14.16
N GLU A 172 20.63 21.13 -13.55
CA GLU A 172 21.69 22.06 -13.96
C GLU A 172 23.09 21.49 -13.72
N VAL A 173 23.30 20.82 -12.58
CA VAL A 173 24.59 20.18 -12.24
C VAL A 173 24.91 19.01 -13.19
N VAL A 174 23.92 18.19 -13.52
CA VAL A 174 24.12 16.99 -14.36
C VAL A 174 24.23 17.37 -15.83
N GLY A 175 23.41 18.32 -16.30
CA GLY A 175 23.36 18.72 -17.71
C GLY A 175 23.05 17.56 -18.67
N GLU A 176 23.43 17.73 -19.94
CA GLU A 176 23.32 16.67 -20.93
C GLU A 176 24.51 15.71 -20.85
N LEU A 177 24.23 14.42 -20.69
CA LEU A 177 25.27 13.39 -20.67
C LEU A 177 25.72 13.07 -22.10
N GLY A 178 27.00 13.33 -22.36
CA GLY A 178 27.68 12.92 -23.58
C GLY A 178 28.00 11.42 -23.62
N LYS A 179 28.60 10.98 -24.73
CA LYS A 179 28.96 9.58 -24.94
C LYS A 179 29.91 9.06 -23.86
N ARG A 180 30.92 9.84 -23.47
CA ARG A 180 31.91 9.44 -22.47
C ARG A 180 31.26 9.20 -21.10
N GLU A 181 30.40 10.12 -20.65
CA GLU A 181 29.69 10.01 -19.37
C GLU A 181 28.80 8.77 -19.36
N LEU A 182 28.05 8.54 -20.45
CA LEU A 182 27.20 7.35 -20.60
C LEU A 182 28.01 6.05 -20.54
N LEU A 183 29.19 6.00 -21.16
CA LEU A 183 30.04 4.80 -21.11
C LEU A 183 30.55 4.51 -19.70
N ILE A 184 30.97 5.54 -18.96
CA ILE A 184 31.48 5.41 -17.59
C ILE A 184 30.35 4.99 -16.64
N ILE A 185 29.26 5.76 -16.61
CA ILE A 185 28.13 5.51 -15.72
C ILE A 185 27.48 4.16 -16.06
N GLY A 186 27.28 3.89 -17.35
CA GLY A 186 26.68 2.66 -17.84
C GLY A 186 27.48 1.40 -17.47
N ALA A 187 28.80 1.45 -17.60
CA ALA A 187 29.67 0.36 -17.17
C ALA A 187 29.60 0.15 -15.65
N ALA A 188 29.61 1.23 -14.86
CA ALA A 188 29.52 1.16 -13.40
C ALA A 188 28.17 0.55 -12.94
N ILE A 189 27.03 1.04 -13.45
CA ILE A 189 25.71 0.49 -13.08
C ILE A 189 25.56 -0.96 -13.51
N TYR A 190 26.08 -1.35 -14.68
CA TYR A 190 26.06 -2.73 -15.12
C TYR A 190 26.91 -3.60 -14.19
N TRP A 191 28.03 -3.10 -13.69
CA TRP A 191 28.84 -3.84 -12.73
C TRP A 191 28.16 -3.95 -11.36
N CYS A 192 27.21 -3.09 -11.02
CA CYS A 192 26.43 -3.21 -9.77
C CYS A 192 25.23 -4.14 -9.91
N GLU A 193 24.43 -3.97 -10.97
CA GLU A 193 23.10 -4.58 -11.12
C GLU A 193 23.02 -5.63 -12.25
N GLY A 194 24.03 -5.69 -13.11
CA GLY A 194 24.09 -6.61 -14.25
C GLY A 194 24.67 -7.98 -13.92
N THR A 195 24.38 -8.95 -14.78
CA THR A 195 24.94 -10.30 -14.64
C THR A 195 26.43 -10.31 -14.91
N LYS A 196 27.18 -11.03 -14.07
CA LYS A 196 28.62 -11.23 -14.23
C LYS A 196 28.92 -12.69 -14.53
N ALA A 197 29.71 -12.94 -15.57
CA ALA A 197 30.28 -14.25 -15.84
C ALA A 197 31.15 -14.69 -14.65
N LYS A 198 31.14 -16.00 -14.36
CA LYS A 198 31.93 -16.60 -13.28
C LYS A 198 32.99 -17.52 -13.88
N PRO A 199 34.15 -17.74 -13.22
CA PRO A 199 35.18 -18.63 -13.74
C PRO A 199 34.65 -20.03 -14.11
N TRP A 200 33.71 -20.55 -13.32
CA TRP A 200 33.04 -21.85 -13.51
C TRP A 200 31.78 -21.79 -14.39
N ASN A 201 31.35 -20.59 -14.82
CA ASN A 201 30.19 -20.40 -15.68
C ASN A 201 30.44 -19.17 -16.57
N ARG A 202 31.12 -19.41 -17.70
CA ARG A 202 31.53 -18.40 -18.69
C ARG A 202 30.38 -17.98 -19.60
N ASN A 203 29.22 -17.73 -19.01
CA ASN A 203 28.06 -17.24 -19.73
C ASN A 203 28.16 -15.70 -19.87
N TYR A 204 28.70 -15.24 -21.00
CA TYR A 204 28.92 -13.82 -21.31
C TYR A 204 27.65 -13.11 -21.79
N ARG A 205 26.54 -13.38 -21.09
CA ARG A 205 25.25 -12.74 -21.36
C ARG A 205 25.18 -11.40 -20.66
N VAL A 206 24.81 -10.38 -21.43
CA VAL A 206 24.48 -9.06 -20.90
C VAL A 206 23.01 -9.07 -20.52
N VAL A 207 22.75 -9.18 -19.22
CA VAL A 207 21.41 -9.10 -18.63
C VAL A 207 21.44 -8.06 -17.53
N PHE A 208 20.46 -7.16 -17.55
CA PHE A 208 20.30 -6.10 -16.57
C PHE A 208 18.87 -6.13 -16.05
N VAL A 209 18.69 -6.11 -14.73
CA VAL A 209 17.37 -6.21 -14.10
C VAL A 209 17.18 -5.06 -13.14
N ASN A 210 16.12 -4.28 -13.31
CA ASN A 210 15.81 -3.22 -12.36
C ASN A 210 14.31 -2.90 -12.33
N SER A 211 13.82 -2.39 -11.21
CA SER A 211 12.44 -1.91 -11.04
C SER A 211 12.29 -0.42 -11.28
N ASP A 212 13.39 0.34 -11.31
CA ASP A 212 13.37 1.77 -11.57
C ASP A 212 13.43 2.06 -13.08
N ALA A 213 12.41 2.76 -13.60
CA ALA A 213 12.30 3.10 -15.00
C ALA A 213 13.39 4.06 -15.50
N GLY A 214 13.90 4.94 -14.63
CA GLY A 214 14.99 5.85 -14.95
C GLY A 214 16.31 5.11 -15.18
N LEU A 215 16.63 4.15 -14.30
CA LEU A 215 17.80 3.27 -14.46
C LEU A 215 17.72 2.40 -15.72
N ILE A 216 16.54 1.87 -16.05
CA ILE A 216 16.33 1.14 -17.31
C ILE A 216 16.59 2.05 -18.51
N LYS A 217 16.02 3.27 -18.54
CA LYS A 217 16.26 4.24 -19.62
C LYS A 217 17.73 4.62 -19.75
N LEU A 218 18.43 4.82 -18.63
CA LEU A 218 19.86 5.09 -18.61
C LEU A 218 20.66 3.92 -19.20
N PHE A 219 20.33 2.68 -18.82
CA PHE A 219 20.97 1.49 -19.37
C PHE A 219 20.75 1.36 -20.89
N LEU A 220 19.55 1.65 -21.39
CA LEU A 220 19.27 1.66 -22.83
C LEU A 220 20.07 2.73 -23.58
N ARG A 221 20.21 3.94 -23.01
CA ARG A 221 21.07 5.00 -23.57
C ARG A 221 22.55 4.57 -23.60
N PHE A 222 23.02 3.87 -22.57
CA PHE A 222 24.36 3.29 -22.53
C PHE A 222 24.57 2.24 -23.63
N LEU A 223 23.62 1.31 -23.80
CA LEU A 223 23.68 0.31 -24.88
C LEU A 223 23.72 0.97 -26.26
N ALA A 224 22.90 1.99 -26.49
CA ALA A 224 22.94 2.78 -27.72
C ALA A 224 24.30 3.47 -27.92
N ALA A 225 24.88 4.07 -26.87
CA ALA A 225 26.21 4.68 -26.91
C ALA A 225 27.33 3.66 -27.23
N MET A 226 27.14 2.39 -26.85
CA MET A 226 28.02 1.27 -27.18
C MET A 226 27.83 0.73 -28.61
N GLY A 227 26.82 1.21 -29.34
CA GLY A 227 26.48 0.77 -30.70
C GLY A 227 25.60 -0.49 -30.74
N VAL A 228 24.77 -0.71 -29.72
CA VAL A 228 23.84 -1.84 -29.69
C VAL A 228 22.52 -1.45 -30.36
N GLU A 229 22.20 -2.16 -31.43
CA GLU A 229 20.93 -2.02 -32.15
C GLU A 229 19.72 -2.52 -31.35
N LYS A 230 18.55 -1.90 -31.57
CA LYS A 230 17.31 -2.21 -30.85
C LYS A 230 16.81 -3.64 -31.07
N ASP A 231 17.07 -4.22 -32.24
CA ASP A 231 16.68 -5.59 -32.61
C ASP A 231 17.45 -6.66 -31.80
N ARG A 232 18.60 -6.30 -31.23
CA ARG A 232 19.37 -7.15 -30.32
C ARG A 232 18.82 -7.16 -28.90
N LEU A 233 17.81 -6.36 -28.59
CA LEU A 233 17.26 -6.24 -27.25
C LEU A 233 16.08 -7.18 -27.05
N GLY A 234 16.11 -7.94 -25.96
CA GLY A 234 15.00 -8.73 -25.48
C GLY A 234 14.52 -8.20 -24.14
N PHE A 235 13.21 -8.07 -23.98
CA PHE A 235 12.58 -7.61 -22.75
C PHE A 235 11.84 -8.77 -22.08
N THR A 236 11.93 -8.90 -20.77
CA THR A 236 11.16 -9.89 -20.00
C THR A 236 10.68 -9.25 -18.71
N LEU A 237 9.40 -9.33 -18.44
CA LEU A 237 8.85 -8.85 -17.18
C LEU A 237 9.13 -9.89 -16.08
N SER A 238 9.73 -9.46 -14.96
CA SER A 238 9.84 -10.27 -13.74
C SER A 238 8.92 -9.69 -12.68
N ILE A 239 7.80 -10.37 -12.44
CA ILE A 239 6.69 -9.83 -11.66
C ILE A 239 6.12 -10.90 -10.73
N HIS A 240 5.48 -10.46 -9.65
CA HIS A 240 4.79 -11.36 -8.72
C HIS A 240 3.45 -11.80 -9.27
N GLU A 241 3.01 -13.01 -8.95
CA GLU A 241 1.72 -13.55 -9.42
C GLU A 241 0.49 -12.75 -8.97
N SER A 242 0.64 -11.98 -7.88
CA SER A 242 -0.43 -11.14 -7.34
C SER A 242 -0.59 -9.78 -8.04
N ALA A 243 0.24 -9.48 -9.04
CA ALA A 243 0.24 -8.19 -9.72
C ALA A 243 -0.30 -8.30 -11.15
N ASP A 244 -0.81 -7.19 -11.67
CA ASP A 244 -1.36 -7.13 -13.03
C ASP A 244 -0.24 -7.16 -14.07
N ILE A 245 -0.08 -8.32 -14.72
CA ILE A 245 0.93 -8.56 -15.76
C ILE A 245 0.64 -7.69 -16.99
N GLY A 246 -0.63 -7.48 -17.35
CA GLY A 246 -1.02 -6.71 -18.53
C GLY A 246 -0.67 -5.24 -18.35
N ALA A 247 -1.11 -4.65 -17.24
CA ALA A 247 -0.81 -3.26 -16.90
C ALA A 247 0.70 -3.00 -16.78
N ALA A 248 1.44 -3.92 -16.17
CA ALA A 248 2.89 -3.82 -16.06
C ALA A 248 3.60 -3.94 -17.42
N THR A 249 3.12 -4.80 -18.30
CA THR A 249 3.70 -4.95 -19.64
C THR A 249 3.50 -3.66 -20.45
N GLU A 250 2.30 -3.07 -20.43
CA GLU A 250 2.02 -1.79 -21.09
C GLU A 250 2.86 -0.64 -20.51
N PHE A 251 2.99 -0.58 -19.19
CA PHE A 251 3.86 0.40 -18.54
C PHE A 251 5.30 0.30 -19.05
N TRP A 252 5.89 -0.91 -19.03
CA TRP A 252 7.27 -1.10 -19.47
C TRP A 252 7.45 -0.92 -20.98
N ALA A 253 6.46 -1.31 -21.78
CA ALA A 253 6.41 -1.03 -23.22
C ALA A 253 6.53 0.47 -23.50
N GLY A 254 5.77 1.29 -22.78
CA GLY A 254 5.87 2.76 -22.82
C GLY A 254 7.23 3.29 -22.34
N VAL A 255 7.83 2.68 -21.32
CA VAL A 255 9.16 3.08 -20.80
C VAL A 255 10.26 2.84 -21.83
N VAL A 256 10.27 1.71 -22.52
CA VAL A 256 11.34 1.32 -23.46
C VAL A 256 11.03 1.69 -24.92
N GLY A 257 9.80 2.07 -25.23
CA GLY A 257 9.37 2.50 -26.55
C GLY A 257 9.26 1.37 -27.57
N VAL A 258 8.77 0.20 -27.15
CA VAL A 258 8.48 -0.94 -28.01
C VAL A 258 7.07 -1.45 -27.71
N GLY A 259 6.42 -2.10 -28.67
CA GLY A 259 5.09 -2.69 -28.43
C GLY A 259 5.15 -3.91 -27.50
N ALA A 260 4.04 -4.18 -26.81
CA ALA A 260 3.93 -5.30 -25.87
C ALA A 260 4.25 -6.67 -26.50
N GLU A 261 4.05 -6.82 -27.82
CA GLU A 261 4.37 -8.02 -28.59
C GLU A 261 5.86 -8.36 -28.65
N ARG A 262 6.73 -7.38 -28.36
CA ARG A 262 8.19 -7.57 -28.30
C ARG A 262 8.65 -8.13 -26.95
N PHE A 263 7.77 -8.27 -25.96
CA PHE A 263 8.11 -8.82 -24.66
C PHE A 263 8.12 -10.35 -24.71
N ASN A 264 9.16 -10.95 -24.13
CA ASN A 264 9.23 -12.38 -23.92
C ASN A 264 8.28 -12.80 -22.79
N LYS A 265 8.01 -14.12 -22.72
CA LYS A 265 7.18 -14.71 -21.66
C LYS A 265 7.65 -14.26 -20.27
N PRO A 266 6.76 -13.69 -19.43
CA PRO A 266 7.12 -13.14 -18.13
C PRO A 266 7.61 -14.23 -17.16
N TRP A 267 8.50 -13.83 -16.26
CA TRP A 267 8.96 -14.64 -15.13
C TRP A 267 8.11 -14.33 -13.90
N ILE A 268 7.16 -15.23 -13.62
CA ILE A 268 6.22 -15.09 -12.50
C ILE A 268 6.86 -15.63 -11.22
N LYS A 269 7.05 -14.74 -10.24
CA LYS A 269 7.49 -15.08 -8.89
C LYS A 269 6.26 -15.47 -8.05
N ARG A 270 6.27 -16.69 -7.51
CA ARG A 270 5.20 -17.20 -6.62
C ARG A 270 5.33 -16.63 -5.21
N HIS A 271 4.21 -16.62 -4.49
CA HIS A 271 4.12 -16.12 -3.13
C HIS A 271 5.05 -16.89 -2.18
N ASN A 272 5.83 -16.14 -1.38
CA ASN A 272 6.44 -16.67 -0.18
C ASN A 272 5.65 -16.10 1.02
N PRO A 273 4.91 -16.92 1.79
CA PRO A 273 4.04 -16.42 2.86
C PRO A 273 4.79 -15.71 4.00
N SER A 274 6.11 -15.87 4.11
CA SER A 274 6.90 -15.33 5.22
C SER A 274 7.34 -13.87 5.08
N THR A 275 7.12 -13.23 3.92
CA THR A 275 7.54 -11.84 3.70
C THR A 275 6.34 -10.90 3.69
N VAL A 276 6.21 -10.05 4.73
CA VAL A 276 5.32 -8.89 4.70
C VAL A 276 5.93 -7.86 3.74
N ARG A 277 5.56 -7.94 2.47
CA ARG A 277 5.99 -6.98 1.45
C ARG A 277 5.17 -5.71 1.59
N LYS A 278 5.84 -4.56 1.47
CA LYS A 278 5.18 -3.24 1.42
C LYS A 278 4.94 -2.74 -0.02
N ASN A 279 5.58 -3.38 -1.01
CA ASN A 279 5.44 -3.10 -2.44
C ASN A 279 4.41 -4.06 -3.09
N VAL A 280 3.20 -4.08 -2.53
CA VAL A 280 2.05 -4.86 -3.03
C VAL A 280 0.89 -3.88 -3.14
N GLY A 281 0.75 -3.28 -4.31
CA GLY A 281 -0.30 -2.31 -4.62
C GLY A 281 -0.40 -2.12 -6.12
N GLU A 282 -1.46 -1.44 -6.57
CA GLU A 282 -1.76 -1.20 -7.99
C GLU A 282 -0.63 -0.49 -8.77
N SER A 283 0.29 0.18 -8.06
CA SER A 283 1.46 0.85 -8.65
C SER A 283 2.69 -0.05 -8.84
N TYR A 284 2.64 -1.32 -8.41
CA TYR A 284 3.77 -2.23 -8.54
C TYR A 284 3.87 -2.80 -9.96
N GLN A 285 4.85 -2.32 -10.72
CA GLN A 285 5.06 -2.72 -12.12
C GLN A 285 6.07 -3.87 -12.29
N GLY A 286 6.52 -4.51 -11.20
CA GLY A 286 7.57 -5.54 -11.27
C GLY A 286 8.96 -4.97 -11.61
N CYS A 287 9.88 -5.86 -11.99
CA CYS A 287 11.19 -5.50 -12.53
C CYS A 287 11.24 -5.81 -14.03
N LEU A 288 11.89 -4.95 -14.81
CA LEU A 288 12.21 -5.26 -16.19
C LEU A 288 13.57 -5.94 -16.29
N VAL A 289 13.60 -7.06 -17.01
CA VAL A 289 14.83 -7.75 -17.42
C VAL A 289 15.13 -7.32 -18.86
N VAL A 290 16.23 -6.61 -19.05
CA VAL A 290 16.78 -6.26 -20.37
C VAL A 290 17.89 -7.24 -20.70
N GLN A 291 17.77 -7.91 -21.84
CA GLN A 291 18.75 -8.88 -22.33
C GLN A 291 19.29 -8.42 -23.68
N VAL A 292 20.60 -8.59 -23.89
CA VAL A 292 21.21 -8.34 -25.21
C VAL A 292 21.54 -9.68 -25.86
N TYR A 293 21.02 -9.92 -27.06
CA TYR A 293 21.36 -11.09 -27.87
C TYR A 293 22.75 -10.93 -28.50
N ARG A 294 23.45 -12.07 -28.67
CA ARG A 294 24.82 -12.14 -29.23
C ARG A 294 25.81 -11.23 -28.47
N SER A 295 25.80 -11.29 -27.13
CA SER A 295 26.43 -10.27 -26.27
C SER A 295 27.85 -10.56 -25.80
N THR A 296 28.52 -11.62 -26.26
CA THR A 296 29.84 -12.01 -25.72
C THR A 296 30.88 -10.88 -25.82
N GLU A 297 31.05 -10.31 -27.02
CA GLU A 297 31.98 -9.20 -27.24
C GLU A 297 31.57 -7.95 -26.43
N LEU A 298 30.27 -7.65 -26.42
CA LEU A 298 29.73 -6.53 -25.64
C LEU A 298 30.05 -6.69 -24.15
N TYR A 299 29.85 -7.89 -23.58
CA TYR A 299 30.17 -8.18 -22.19
C TYR A 299 31.64 -7.87 -21.89
N HIS A 300 32.57 -8.35 -22.73
CA HIS A 300 34.00 -8.09 -22.52
C HIS A 300 34.33 -6.60 -22.58
N ARG A 301 33.71 -5.85 -23.51
CA ARG A 301 33.88 -4.40 -23.57
C ARG A 301 33.34 -3.70 -22.33
N ILE A 302 32.17 -4.11 -21.83
CA ILE A 302 31.60 -3.56 -20.59
C ILE A 302 32.49 -3.88 -19.39
N GLU A 303 32.97 -5.12 -19.28
CA GLU A 303 33.89 -5.55 -18.23
C GLU A 303 35.19 -4.74 -18.24
N ALA A 304 35.78 -4.55 -19.41
CA ALA A 304 37.01 -3.75 -19.56
C ALA A 304 36.80 -2.30 -19.12
N LEU A 305 35.69 -1.66 -19.52
CA LEU A 305 35.34 -0.31 -19.08
C LEU A 305 35.13 -0.26 -17.56
N ALA A 306 34.39 -1.21 -16.99
CA ALA A 306 34.12 -1.25 -15.56
C ALA A 306 35.41 -1.42 -14.74
N LYS A 307 36.31 -2.32 -15.16
CA LYS A 307 37.64 -2.49 -14.55
C LYS A 307 38.44 -1.21 -14.63
N GLN A 308 38.54 -0.58 -15.80
CA GLN A 308 39.28 0.67 -15.95
C GLN A 308 38.75 1.80 -15.06
N VAL A 309 37.43 1.89 -14.87
CA VAL A 309 36.80 2.88 -13.98
C VAL A 309 37.12 2.60 -12.51
N MET A 310 37.13 1.32 -12.09
CA MET A 310 37.44 0.92 -10.71
C MET A 310 38.93 1.03 -10.37
N ASP A 311 39.80 0.62 -11.29
CA ASP A 311 41.24 0.61 -11.09
C ASP A 311 41.80 2.05 -11.05
N GLY A 312 41.07 3.01 -11.63
CA GLY A 312 41.57 4.36 -11.88
C GLY A 312 42.69 4.31 -12.93
N SER A 313 43.02 5.44 -13.54
CA SER A 313 44.12 5.49 -14.50
C SER A 313 45.42 5.01 -13.86
N VAL A 314 45.90 3.82 -14.20
CA VAL A 314 47.32 3.51 -14.08
C VAL A 314 47.97 4.21 -15.26
N SER A 315 48.43 5.44 -15.02
CA SER A 315 49.40 6.09 -15.89
C SER A 315 50.65 5.20 -15.91
N GLY A 316 50.85 4.47 -17.00
CA GLY A 316 52.08 3.75 -17.35
C GLY A 316 52.62 4.29 -18.66
#